data_AF-A0A8C0AS99-F1
#
_entry.id   AF-A0A8C0AS99-F1
#
_cell.length_a   1.000
_cell.length_b   1.000
_cell.length_c   1.000
_cell.angle_alpha   90.00
_cell.angle_beta   90.00
_cell.angle_gamma   90.00
#
_symmetry.space_group_name_H-M   'P 1'
#
loop_
_entity.id
_entity.type
_entity.pdbx_description
1 polymer ?
#
loop_
_entity_poly.entity_id
_entity_poly.type
_entity_poly.pdbx_seq_one_letter_code
_entity_poly.pdbx_strand_id
1 'polypeptide(L)'
;MAGFGCRAQPARGECPPLRGVQLHRQSTWPPADFIFFFSSFCSGGVMIYFDRIEVVNFLIQSAVYDIVKNYTADYDKALIFNKIHHELNQFCSVHTLQEVYIELFDQIDENLKLALQQDLTTMAPGLIIQAVRVTKPNIPETIRRNYELMESEKTKLLIAAQKQKVVEKEAETERKKALIEAEKIAQVAEITYGQKVMEKETEKRISEIEDAAFLAREKARADAECYTAMKVAEANKLKLTPEYLQLMKYKAIAANSKIYFGKDIPNMFMDYAGSQTKFAEGLRVCLKVRTLSQVAGYCPFCGALGRSNSLCLCSRSVPSAGCS
;
A
#
# COMPACT_ATOMS: atom_id res chain seq x y z
N MET A 1 21.94 -87.05 -73.98
CA MET A 1 22.73 -87.14 -75.23
C MET A 1 22.51 -85.87 -76.04
N ALA A 2 23.62 -85.23 -76.42
CA ALA A 2 23.86 -84.26 -77.49
C ALA A 2 22.74 -83.33 -77.99
N GLY A 3 23.06 -82.04 -77.98
CA GLY A 3 22.44 -81.00 -78.81
C GLY A 3 23.35 -79.78 -78.90
N PHE A 4 24.46 -79.90 -79.65
CA PHE A 4 25.37 -78.82 -80.01
C PHE A 4 24.69 -77.80 -80.94
N GLY A 5 24.96 -76.51 -80.74
CA GLY A 5 24.64 -75.44 -81.67
C GLY A 5 25.59 -74.25 -81.49
N CYS A 6 26.53 -74.10 -82.42
CA CYS A 6 27.63 -73.15 -82.41
C CYS A 6 27.25 -71.71 -82.86
N ARG A 7 28.03 -70.76 -82.32
CA ARG A 7 28.53 -69.49 -82.91
C ARG A 7 27.53 -68.40 -83.34
N ALA A 8 27.69 -67.21 -82.73
CA ALA A 8 28.22 -66.02 -83.43
C ALA A 8 28.51 -64.88 -82.43
N GLN A 9 29.76 -64.39 -82.42
CA GLN A 9 30.11 -62.98 -82.17
C GLN A 9 30.56 -62.42 -83.53
N PRO A 10 30.32 -61.13 -83.85
CA PRO A 10 31.31 -60.11 -83.47
C PRO A 10 30.75 -58.72 -83.09
N ALA A 11 31.58 -58.06 -82.29
CA ALA A 11 31.68 -56.63 -81.95
C ALA A 11 30.92 -55.59 -82.78
N ARG A 12 30.23 -54.67 -82.07
CA ARG A 12 30.36 -53.23 -82.27
C ARG A 12 30.35 -52.54 -80.90
N GLY A 13 31.32 -51.67 -80.70
CA GLY A 13 31.47 -50.88 -79.47
C GLY A 13 30.31 -49.92 -79.30
N GLU A 14 29.66 -50.02 -78.16
CA GLU A 14 28.81 -48.97 -77.63
C GLU A 14 29.53 -48.37 -76.43
N CYS A 15 29.87 -47.08 -76.54
CA CYS A 15 30.28 -46.27 -75.40
C CYS A 15 29.23 -46.42 -74.29
N PRO A 16 29.62 -46.59 -73.01
CA PRO A 16 28.66 -46.50 -71.94
C PRO A 16 28.01 -45.11 -72.01
N PRO A 17 26.67 -45.02 -71.89
CA PRO A 17 26.02 -43.71 -71.87
C PRO A 17 26.63 -42.94 -70.70
N LEU A 18 27.15 -41.74 -71.01
CA LEU A 18 27.41 -40.72 -70.00
C LEU A 18 26.17 -40.70 -69.12
N ARG A 19 26.31 -41.15 -67.86
CA ARG A 19 25.26 -40.99 -66.87
C ARG A 19 24.98 -39.50 -66.85
N GLY A 20 23.87 -39.11 -67.48
CA GLY A 20 23.30 -37.81 -67.30
C GLY A 20 23.23 -37.62 -65.80
N VAL A 21 23.92 -36.59 -65.31
CA VAL A 21 23.76 -36.10 -63.95
C VAL A 21 22.27 -35.84 -63.83
N GLN A 22 21.58 -36.79 -63.21
CA GLN A 22 20.17 -36.70 -62.95
C GLN A 22 20.09 -35.62 -61.89
N LEU A 23 19.92 -34.37 -62.33
CA LEU A 23 19.63 -33.22 -61.48
C LEU A 23 18.43 -33.64 -60.66
N HIS A 24 18.69 -34.05 -59.41
CA HIS A 24 17.66 -34.35 -58.46
C HIS A 24 16.77 -33.11 -58.41
N ARG A 25 15.53 -33.32 -58.85
CA ARG A 25 14.40 -32.41 -58.75
C ARG A 25 14.56 -31.63 -57.44
N GLN A 26 14.91 -30.35 -57.53
CA GLN A 26 15.01 -29.45 -56.39
C GLN A 26 13.68 -29.51 -55.66
N SER A 27 13.65 -30.22 -54.54
CA SER A 27 12.58 -30.11 -53.56
C SER A 27 12.50 -28.65 -53.16
N THR A 28 11.30 -28.07 -53.23
CA THR A 28 10.98 -26.69 -52.84
C THR A 28 11.02 -26.48 -51.31
N TRP A 29 11.88 -27.21 -50.61
CA TRP A 29 12.20 -27.10 -49.19
C TRP A 29 13.67 -27.47 -49.07
N PRO A 30 14.53 -26.64 -48.44
CA PRO A 30 15.95 -26.96 -48.32
C PRO A 30 16.06 -28.25 -47.49
N PRO A 31 16.70 -29.32 -47.99
CA PRO A 31 16.89 -30.54 -47.21
C PRO A 31 17.80 -30.21 -46.03
N ALA A 32 17.23 -30.14 -44.84
CA ALA A 32 17.95 -29.93 -43.59
C ALA A 32 18.21 -31.29 -42.93
N ASP A 33 19.02 -32.14 -43.56
CA ASP A 33 19.25 -33.50 -43.05
C ASP A 33 20.75 -33.80 -42.96
N PHE A 34 21.36 -33.31 -41.89
CA PHE A 34 22.69 -33.73 -41.47
C PHE A 34 22.69 -33.98 -39.96
N ILE A 35 22.29 -35.18 -39.54
CA ILE A 35 22.43 -35.59 -38.13
C ILE A 35 23.83 -36.19 -37.97
N PHE A 36 24.70 -35.47 -37.27
CA PHE A 36 26.05 -35.93 -36.96
C PHE A 36 26.26 -36.00 -35.45
N PHE A 37 26.77 -37.15 -35.00
CA PHE A 37 27.21 -37.36 -33.63
C PHE A 37 28.65 -36.91 -33.48
N PHE A 38 28.90 -35.96 -32.57
CA PHE A 38 30.23 -35.43 -32.31
C PHE A 38 30.60 -35.54 -30.84
N SER A 39 31.85 -35.87 -30.56
CA SER A 39 32.39 -35.82 -29.20
C SER A 39 33.45 -34.72 -29.09
N SER A 40 33.28 -33.83 -28.12
CA SER A 40 34.24 -32.77 -27.81
C SER A 40 34.63 -32.82 -26.34
N PHE A 41 35.84 -32.32 -26.04
CA PHE A 41 36.34 -32.22 -24.69
C PHE A 41 36.26 -30.78 -24.20
N CYS A 42 35.55 -30.55 -23.11
CA CYS A 42 35.51 -29.22 -22.48
C CYS A 42 36.75 -28.99 -21.62
N SER A 43 37.12 -27.72 -21.42
CA SER A 43 38.21 -27.30 -20.52
C SER A 43 38.14 -27.94 -19.12
N GLY A 44 36.94 -28.24 -18.64
CA GLY A 44 36.69 -28.88 -17.34
C GLY A 44 36.91 -30.39 -17.26
N GLY A 45 37.48 -31.06 -18.27
CA GLY A 45 37.78 -32.49 -18.19
C GLY A 45 36.65 -33.42 -18.60
N VAL A 46 35.50 -32.88 -19.01
CA VAL A 46 34.27 -33.63 -19.29
C VAL A 46 34.10 -33.81 -20.79
N MET A 47 33.87 -35.06 -21.19
CA MET A 47 33.52 -35.41 -22.57
C MET A 47 32.02 -35.15 -22.78
N ILE A 48 31.70 -34.33 -23.77
CA ILE A 48 30.33 -34.00 -24.16
C ILE A 48 30.04 -34.50 -25.56
N TYR A 49 28.77 -34.84 -25.82
CA TYR A 49 28.34 -35.35 -27.12
C TYR A 49 27.27 -34.44 -27.72
N PHE A 50 27.41 -34.06 -28.98
CA PHE A 50 26.36 -33.37 -29.74
C PHE A 50 25.60 -34.41 -30.55
N ASP A 51 24.30 -34.50 -30.35
CA ASP A 51 23.47 -35.53 -30.99
C ASP A 51 23.03 -35.12 -32.41
N ARG A 52 22.77 -33.82 -32.63
CA ARG A 52 22.35 -33.28 -33.94
C ARG A 52 22.87 -31.87 -34.16
N ILE A 53 23.32 -31.60 -35.39
CA ILE A 53 23.73 -30.26 -35.85
C ILE A 53 23.16 -30.04 -37.23
N GLU A 54 22.22 -29.12 -37.36
CA GLU A 54 21.56 -28.82 -38.63
C GLU A 54 22.28 -27.67 -39.32
N VAL A 55 22.66 -27.86 -40.58
CA VAL A 55 23.27 -26.82 -41.41
C VAL A 55 22.47 -26.70 -42.68
N VAL A 56 21.98 -25.48 -42.95
CA VAL A 56 21.26 -25.16 -44.19
C VAL A 56 22.21 -24.41 -45.11
N ASN A 57 22.56 -25.02 -46.24
CA ASN A 57 23.41 -24.42 -47.26
C ASN A 57 22.67 -24.20 -48.58
N PHE A 58 23.08 -23.18 -49.32
CA PHE A 58 22.61 -22.86 -50.66
C PHE A 58 23.81 -22.73 -51.60
N LEU A 59 23.76 -23.42 -52.73
CA LEU A 59 24.79 -23.38 -53.77
C LEU A 59 24.27 -22.62 -54.99
N ILE A 60 24.98 -21.56 -55.39
CA ILE A 60 24.64 -20.75 -56.56
C ILE A 60 24.92 -21.52 -57.85
N GLN A 61 23.98 -21.50 -58.79
CA GLN A 61 24.04 -22.25 -60.07
C GLN A 61 25.33 -22.01 -60.86
N SER A 62 25.86 -20.79 -60.85
CA SER A 62 27.09 -20.42 -61.58
C SER A 62 28.35 -21.10 -61.05
N ALA A 63 28.38 -21.46 -59.76
CA ALA A 63 29.56 -22.04 -59.09
C ALA A 63 29.50 -23.57 -58.97
N VAL A 64 28.38 -24.19 -59.38
CA VAL A 64 28.16 -25.64 -59.23
C VAL A 64 29.22 -26.46 -59.96
N TYR A 65 29.57 -26.07 -61.19
CA TYR A 65 30.52 -26.83 -62.01
C TYR A 65 31.92 -26.86 -61.39
N ASP A 66 32.41 -25.73 -60.90
CA ASP A 66 33.75 -25.61 -60.32
C ASP A 66 33.86 -26.34 -58.97
N ILE A 67 32.82 -26.25 -58.14
CA ILE A 67 32.79 -26.91 -56.83
C ILE A 67 32.73 -28.44 -56.99
N VAL A 68 31.88 -28.95 -57.89
CA VAL A 68 31.80 -30.40 -58.14
C VAL A 68 33.09 -30.93 -58.77
N LYS A 69 33.77 -30.13 -59.61
CA LYS A 69 35.04 -30.52 -60.22
C LYS A 69 36.19 -30.59 -59.19
N ASN A 70 36.25 -29.65 -58.25
CA ASN A 70 37.34 -29.56 -57.27
C ASN A 70 37.11 -30.42 -56.02
N TYR A 71 35.86 -30.52 -55.55
CA TYR A 71 35.50 -31.16 -54.28
C TYR A 71 34.61 -32.40 -54.44
N THR A 72 34.34 -32.83 -55.67
CA THR A 72 33.46 -33.97 -56.01
C THR A 72 31.98 -33.73 -55.65
N ALA A 73 31.14 -34.75 -55.83
CA ALA A 73 29.70 -34.67 -55.52
C ALA A 73 29.43 -34.53 -54.01
N ASP A 74 30.33 -35.04 -53.15
CA ASP A 74 30.23 -35.01 -51.69
C ASP A 74 31.07 -33.85 -51.10
N TYR A 75 30.92 -32.65 -51.65
CA TYR A 75 31.68 -31.46 -51.21
C TYR A 75 31.34 -31.05 -49.76
N ASP A 76 30.14 -31.39 -49.31
CA ASP A 76 29.58 -31.16 -47.98
C ASP A 76 30.43 -31.81 -46.86
N LYS A 77 30.84 -33.07 -47.04
CA LYS A 77 31.67 -33.79 -46.05
C LYS A 77 33.05 -33.17 -45.89
N ALA A 78 33.68 -32.77 -46.98
CA ALA A 78 35.03 -32.24 -46.94
C ALA A 78 35.05 -30.80 -46.40
N LEU A 79 34.13 -29.95 -46.86
CA LEU A 79 34.16 -28.51 -46.58
C LEU A 79 33.39 -28.12 -45.32
N ILE A 80 32.26 -28.77 -45.02
CA ILE A 80 31.38 -28.38 -43.91
C ILE A 80 31.64 -29.27 -42.70
N PHE A 81 31.59 -30.59 -42.86
CA PHE A 81 31.68 -31.53 -41.73
C PHE A 81 33.01 -31.45 -40.97
N ASN A 82 34.14 -31.51 -41.70
CA ASN A 82 35.46 -31.42 -41.06
C ASN A 82 35.65 -30.08 -40.35
N LYS A 83 35.13 -28.99 -40.94
CA LYS A 83 35.30 -27.66 -40.36
C LYS A 83 34.47 -27.47 -39.08
N ILE A 84 33.23 -27.96 -39.05
CA ILE A 84 32.38 -27.93 -37.84
C ILE A 84 33.08 -28.64 -36.68
N HIS A 85 33.68 -29.80 -36.94
CA HIS A 85 34.43 -30.55 -35.93
C HIS A 85 35.58 -29.76 -35.32
N HIS A 86 36.39 -29.11 -36.17
CA HIS A 86 37.51 -28.29 -35.70
C HIS A 86 37.03 -27.07 -34.92
N GLU A 87 36.02 -26.37 -35.41
CA GLU A 87 35.52 -25.14 -34.81
C GLU A 87 34.84 -25.40 -33.46
N LEU A 88 34.00 -26.45 -33.37
CA LEU A 88 33.40 -26.84 -32.09
C LEU A 88 34.43 -27.29 -31.06
N ASN A 89 35.45 -28.03 -31.48
CA ASN A 89 36.50 -28.46 -30.56
C ASN A 89 37.32 -27.26 -30.05
N GLN A 90 37.60 -26.29 -30.93
CA GLN A 90 38.23 -25.03 -30.55
C GLN A 90 37.37 -24.26 -29.55
N PHE A 91 36.07 -24.13 -29.80
CA PHE A 91 35.14 -23.47 -28.89
C PHE A 91 35.07 -24.18 -27.51
N CYS A 92 34.92 -25.50 -27.50
CA CYS A 92 34.84 -26.29 -26.27
C CYS A 92 36.16 -26.29 -25.46
N SER A 93 37.30 -26.09 -26.12
CA SER A 93 38.60 -26.04 -25.44
C SER A 93 38.79 -24.77 -24.60
N VAL A 94 38.17 -23.66 -25.00
CA VAL A 94 38.27 -22.38 -24.29
C VAL A 94 37.21 -22.28 -23.18
N HIS A 95 36.03 -22.85 -23.41
CA HIS A 95 34.87 -22.71 -22.53
C HIS A 95 34.67 -23.88 -21.56
N THR A 96 34.05 -23.58 -20.41
CA THR A 96 33.64 -24.61 -19.45
C THR A 96 32.31 -25.26 -19.86
N LEU A 97 32.02 -26.45 -19.33
CA LEU A 97 30.74 -27.13 -19.61
C LEU A 97 29.53 -26.27 -19.19
N GLN A 98 29.63 -25.53 -18.08
CA GLN A 98 28.54 -24.67 -17.60
C GLN A 98 28.26 -23.52 -18.59
N GLU A 99 29.30 -22.87 -19.09
CA GLU A 99 29.18 -21.79 -20.08
C GLU A 99 28.56 -22.30 -21.37
N VAL A 100 29.05 -23.42 -21.90
CA VAL A 100 28.56 -24.03 -23.16
C VAL A 100 27.10 -24.49 -23.04
N TYR A 101 26.69 -25.00 -21.87
CA TYR A 101 25.36 -25.57 -21.68
C TYR A 101 24.28 -24.54 -21.32
N ILE A 102 24.65 -23.46 -20.61
CA ILE A 102 23.69 -22.50 -20.04
C ILE A 102 23.85 -21.10 -20.64
N GLU A 103 25.07 -20.56 -20.68
CA GLU A 103 25.29 -19.12 -20.86
C GLU A 103 25.56 -18.71 -22.31
N LEU A 104 26.32 -19.52 -23.05
CA LEU A 104 26.85 -19.19 -24.37
C LEU A 104 26.30 -20.10 -25.49
N PHE A 105 25.30 -20.93 -25.20
CA PHE A 105 24.75 -21.88 -26.17
C PHE A 105 24.30 -21.20 -27.47
N ASP A 106 23.55 -20.11 -27.36
CA ASP A 106 23.04 -19.37 -28.52
C ASP A 106 24.16 -18.69 -29.33
N GLN A 107 25.33 -18.44 -28.71
CA GLN A 107 26.47 -17.84 -29.41
C GLN A 107 27.22 -18.86 -30.27
N ILE A 108 27.10 -20.15 -29.98
CA ILE A 108 27.74 -21.22 -30.75
C ILE A 108 27.20 -21.22 -32.17
N ASP A 109 25.89 -21.12 -32.32
CA ASP A 109 25.22 -21.14 -33.62
C ASP A 109 25.72 -20.01 -34.53
N GLU A 110 25.79 -18.78 -34.00
CA GLU A 110 26.26 -17.62 -34.75
C GLU A 110 27.77 -17.67 -35.04
N ASN A 111 28.58 -18.08 -34.06
CA ASN A 111 30.03 -18.21 -34.26
C ASN A 111 30.35 -19.27 -35.32
N LEU A 112 29.67 -20.43 -35.29
CA LEU A 112 29.83 -21.47 -36.30
C LEU A 112 29.42 -20.98 -37.69
N LYS A 113 28.28 -20.29 -37.80
CA LYS A 113 27.83 -19.73 -39.07
C LYS A 113 28.86 -18.77 -39.65
N LEU A 114 29.40 -17.86 -38.84
CA LEU A 114 30.40 -16.89 -39.27
C LEU A 114 31.71 -17.55 -39.68
N ALA A 115 32.24 -18.47 -38.86
CA ALA A 115 33.48 -19.19 -39.14
C ALA A 115 33.39 -20.02 -40.41
N LEU A 116 32.29 -20.76 -40.58
CA LEU A 116 32.08 -21.53 -41.81
C LEU A 116 31.93 -20.63 -43.03
N GLN A 117 31.22 -19.50 -42.93
CA GLN A 117 31.04 -18.59 -44.06
C GLN A 117 32.36 -17.93 -44.48
N GLN A 118 33.23 -17.57 -43.52
CA GLN A 118 34.54 -17.00 -43.81
C GLN A 118 35.43 -17.98 -44.60
N ASP A 119 35.45 -19.23 -44.17
CA ASP A 119 36.25 -20.28 -44.82
C ASP A 119 35.71 -20.63 -46.21
N LEU A 120 34.39 -20.73 -46.36
CA LEU A 120 33.76 -20.99 -47.65
C LEU A 120 33.93 -19.84 -48.64
N THR A 121 34.00 -18.60 -48.17
CA THR A 121 34.28 -17.43 -49.03
C THR A 121 35.65 -17.54 -49.70
N THR A 122 36.62 -18.17 -49.03
CA THR A 122 37.98 -18.36 -49.55
C THR A 122 38.12 -19.62 -50.40
N MET A 123 37.51 -20.74 -49.98
CA MET A 123 37.69 -22.05 -50.63
C MET A 123 36.72 -22.30 -51.78
N ALA A 124 35.46 -21.88 -51.64
CA ALA A 124 34.37 -22.24 -52.55
C ALA A 124 33.42 -21.05 -52.74
N PRO A 125 33.82 -20.04 -53.53
CA PRO A 125 32.97 -18.88 -53.78
C PRO A 125 31.67 -19.32 -54.47
N GLY A 126 30.54 -19.04 -53.81
CA GLY A 126 29.21 -19.42 -54.29
C GLY A 126 28.48 -20.47 -53.44
N LEU A 127 29.12 -21.01 -52.40
CA LEU A 127 28.45 -21.76 -51.34
C LEU A 127 28.12 -20.80 -50.17
N ILE A 128 26.84 -20.66 -49.85
CA ILE A 128 26.35 -19.75 -48.81
C ILE A 128 25.68 -20.58 -47.71
N ILE A 129 26.02 -20.30 -46.46
CA ILE A 129 25.34 -20.89 -45.30
C ILE A 129 24.23 -19.95 -44.86
N GLN A 130 23.00 -20.48 -44.85
CA GLN A 130 21.82 -19.71 -44.46
C GLN A 130 21.64 -19.69 -42.94
N ALA A 131 21.69 -20.87 -42.33
CA ALA A 131 21.53 -21.04 -40.89
C ALA A 131 22.26 -22.29 -40.40
N VAL A 132 22.74 -22.22 -39.15
CA VAL A 132 23.31 -23.34 -38.40
C VAL A 132 22.52 -23.43 -37.11
N ARG A 133 22.17 -24.64 -36.69
CA ARG A 133 21.54 -24.91 -35.39
C ARG A 133 22.21 -26.10 -34.74
N VAL A 134 22.77 -25.90 -33.57
CA VAL A 134 23.35 -26.97 -32.77
C VAL A 134 22.31 -27.39 -31.74
N THR A 135 22.15 -28.70 -31.50
CA THR A 135 21.33 -29.17 -30.38
C THR A 135 22.13 -29.19 -29.07
N LYS A 136 21.45 -29.10 -27.93
CA LYS A 136 22.11 -29.13 -26.63
C LYS A 136 22.94 -30.41 -26.48
N PRO A 137 24.20 -30.31 -26.01
CA PRO A 137 25.03 -31.48 -25.84
C PRO A 137 24.50 -32.39 -24.74
N ASN A 138 24.64 -33.69 -24.95
CA ASN A 138 24.33 -34.72 -23.99
C ASN A 138 25.48 -34.88 -22.99
N ILE A 139 25.16 -34.72 -21.71
CA ILE A 139 26.10 -34.81 -20.59
C ILE A 139 25.81 -36.10 -19.81
N PRO A 140 26.84 -36.82 -19.31
CA PRO A 140 26.67 -37.99 -18.46
C PRO A 140 25.78 -37.72 -17.24
N GLU A 141 24.97 -38.71 -16.89
CA GLU A 141 23.90 -38.61 -15.89
C GLU A 141 24.39 -38.28 -14.47
N THR A 142 25.63 -38.65 -14.13
CA THR A 142 26.25 -38.33 -12.85
C THR A 142 26.46 -36.83 -12.68
N ILE A 143 26.91 -36.16 -13.74
CA ILE A 143 27.20 -34.73 -13.76
C ILE A 143 25.89 -33.94 -13.85
N ARG A 144 24.93 -34.40 -14.65
CA ARG A 144 23.58 -33.81 -14.77
C ARG A 144 22.91 -33.64 -13.41
N ARG A 145 22.87 -34.71 -12.61
CA ARG A 145 22.29 -34.67 -11.24
C ARG A 145 22.98 -33.67 -10.32
N ASN A 146 24.30 -33.54 -10.42
CA ASN A 146 25.05 -32.56 -9.62
C ASN A 146 24.72 -31.12 -10.04
N TYR A 147 24.54 -30.86 -11.34
CA TYR A 147 24.13 -29.54 -11.83
C TYR A 147 22.72 -29.17 -11.39
N GLU A 148 21.76 -30.10 -11.46
CA GLU A 148 20.39 -29.87 -10.99
C GLU A 148 20.37 -29.50 -9.50
N LEU A 149 21.15 -30.21 -8.68
CA LEU A 149 21.29 -29.88 -7.26
C LEU A 149 21.91 -28.50 -7.06
N MET A 150 23.03 -28.20 -7.73
CA MET A 150 23.70 -26.90 -7.61
C MET A 150 22.82 -25.74 -8.07
N GLU A 151 22.05 -25.90 -9.14
CA GLU A 151 21.12 -24.88 -9.62
C GLU A 151 20.00 -24.64 -8.62
N SER A 152 19.47 -25.71 -8.03
CA SER A 152 18.47 -25.60 -6.95
C SER A 152 19.03 -24.85 -5.73
N GLU A 153 20.29 -25.07 -5.37
CA GLU A 153 20.97 -24.40 -4.26
C GLU A 153 21.27 -22.93 -4.58
N LYS A 154 21.77 -22.63 -5.78
CA LYS A 154 21.96 -21.24 -6.25
C LYS A 154 20.67 -20.45 -6.19
N THR A 155 19.56 -21.01 -6.68
CA THR A 155 18.25 -20.34 -6.62
C THR A 155 17.78 -20.15 -5.17
N LYS A 156 17.95 -21.14 -4.29
CA LYS A 156 17.64 -21.00 -2.85
C LYS A 156 18.43 -19.89 -2.19
N LEU A 157 19.73 -19.77 -2.49
CA LEU A 157 20.59 -18.70 -1.94
C LEU A 157 20.14 -17.32 -2.44
N LEU A 158 19.81 -17.18 -3.72
CA LEU A 158 19.30 -15.93 -4.28
C LEU A 158 17.95 -15.54 -3.65
N ILE A 159 17.04 -16.50 -3.46
CA ILE A 159 15.76 -16.27 -2.78
C ILE A 159 15.99 -15.86 -1.33
N ALA A 160 16.89 -16.54 -0.61
CA ALA A 160 17.19 -16.20 0.78
C ALA A 160 17.76 -14.78 0.90
N ALA A 161 18.68 -14.39 0.01
CA ALA A 161 19.25 -13.04 -0.03
C ALA A 161 18.20 -11.97 -0.36
N GLN A 162 17.29 -12.24 -1.30
CA GLN A 162 16.18 -11.34 -1.60
C GLN A 162 15.19 -11.24 -0.43
N LYS A 163 14.88 -12.37 0.21
CA LYS A 163 14.00 -12.43 1.39
C LYS A 163 14.59 -11.64 2.56
N GLN A 164 15.89 -11.73 2.80
CA GLN A 164 16.58 -10.90 3.80
C GLN A 164 16.36 -9.41 3.53
N LYS A 165 16.56 -8.96 2.28
CA LYS A 165 16.31 -7.56 1.88
C LYS A 165 14.85 -7.14 2.06
N VAL A 166 13.90 -8.03 1.76
CA VAL A 166 12.47 -7.78 1.97
C VAL A 166 12.17 -7.61 3.46
N VAL A 167 12.66 -8.51 4.31
CA VAL A 167 12.46 -8.42 5.78
C VAL A 167 13.07 -7.15 6.36
N GLU A 168 14.27 -6.76 5.91
CA GLU A 168 14.90 -5.48 6.32
C GLU A 168 14.03 -4.28 5.93
N LYS A 169 13.51 -4.26 4.70
CA LYS A 169 12.64 -3.18 4.20
C LYS A 169 11.28 -3.19 4.89
N GLU A 170 10.70 -4.35 5.15
CA GLU A 170 9.45 -4.50 5.88
C GLU A 170 9.60 -3.96 7.30
N ALA A 171 10.67 -4.31 8.01
CA ALA A 171 10.95 -3.76 9.33
C ALA A 171 11.11 -2.22 9.32
N GLU A 172 11.74 -1.64 8.29
CA GLU A 172 11.77 -0.18 8.11
C GLU A 172 10.37 0.41 7.85
N THR A 173 9.54 -0.27 7.06
CA THR A 173 8.18 0.19 6.78
C THR A 173 7.26 0.10 7.99
N GLU A 174 7.37 -0.95 8.81
CA GLU A 174 6.61 -1.11 10.04
C GLU A 174 6.93 -0.01 11.05
N ARG A 175 8.21 0.34 11.20
CA ARG A 175 8.64 1.47 12.05
C ARG A 175 8.01 2.78 11.60
N LYS A 176 8.02 3.07 10.30
CA LYS A 176 7.39 4.28 9.75
C LYS A 176 5.87 4.26 9.92
N LYS A 177 5.24 3.10 9.73
CA LYS A 177 3.80 2.93 9.91
C LYS A 177 3.38 3.21 11.36
N ALA A 178 4.14 2.70 12.33
CA ALA A 178 3.87 2.96 13.75
C ALA A 178 3.99 4.45 14.11
N LEU A 179 4.97 5.17 13.53
CA LEU A 179 5.10 6.62 13.71
C LEU A 179 3.91 7.38 13.11
N ILE A 180 3.54 7.06 11.87
CA ILE A 180 2.39 7.68 11.19
C ILE A 180 1.09 7.41 11.96
N GLU A 181 0.94 6.20 12.52
CA GLU A 181 -0.22 5.84 13.33
C GLU A 181 -0.28 6.62 14.65
N ALA A 182 0.85 6.76 15.34
CA ALA A 182 0.94 7.59 16.55
C ALA A 182 0.63 9.07 16.26
N GLU A 183 1.17 9.64 15.18
CA GLU A 183 0.89 11.01 14.75
C GLU A 183 -0.59 11.21 14.39
N LYS A 184 -1.19 10.25 13.68
CA LYS A 184 -2.61 10.27 13.35
C LYS A 184 -3.48 10.31 14.60
N ILE A 185 -3.17 9.48 15.61
CA ILE A 185 -3.92 9.46 16.87
C ILE A 185 -3.78 10.81 17.59
N ALA A 186 -2.57 11.40 17.61
CA ALA A 186 -2.34 12.70 18.21
C ALA A 186 -3.17 13.81 17.52
N GLN A 187 -3.21 13.83 16.20
CA GLN A 187 -4.02 14.80 15.44
C GLN A 187 -5.52 14.62 15.67
N VAL A 188 -6.01 13.37 15.69
CA VAL A 188 -7.42 13.09 15.99
C VAL A 188 -7.75 13.52 17.43
N ALA A 189 -6.87 13.25 18.39
CA ALA A 189 -7.05 13.71 19.77
C ALA A 189 -7.13 15.24 19.86
N GLU A 190 -6.27 15.97 19.14
CA GLU A 190 -6.31 17.43 19.08
C GLU A 190 -7.63 17.96 18.52
N ILE A 191 -8.12 17.40 17.41
CA ILE A 191 -9.42 17.78 16.82
C ILE A 191 -10.57 17.52 17.80
N THR A 192 -10.61 16.34 18.42
CA THR A 192 -11.67 16.01 19.39
C THR A 192 -11.61 16.89 20.63
N TYR A 193 -10.41 17.28 21.07
CA TYR A 193 -10.24 18.22 22.17
C TYR A 193 -10.72 19.63 21.77
N GLY A 194 -10.37 20.10 20.57
CA GLY A 194 -10.86 21.36 20.01
C GLY A 194 -12.38 21.43 19.94
N GLN A 195 -13.04 20.36 19.49
CA GLN A 195 -14.51 20.25 19.49
C GLN A 195 -15.10 20.41 20.88
N LYS A 196 -14.55 19.71 21.89
CA LYS A 196 -15.02 19.82 23.28
C LYS A 196 -14.80 21.21 23.89
N VAL A 197 -13.70 21.87 23.56
CA VAL A 197 -13.44 23.25 24.02
C VAL A 197 -14.45 24.20 23.39
N MET A 198 -14.67 24.09 22.07
CA MET A 198 -15.67 24.88 21.35
C MET A 198 -17.07 24.69 21.95
N GLU A 199 -17.49 23.45 22.21
CA GLU A 199 -18.78 23.14 22.87
C GLU A 199 -18.92 23.87 24.20
N LYS A 200 -17.93 23.75 25.10
CA LYS A 200 -17.95 24.43 26.39
C LYS A 200 -17.92 25.95 26.29
N GLU A 201 -17.20 26.50 25.31
CA GLU A 201 -17.21 27.95 25.06
C GLU A 201 -18.58 28.41 24.56
N THR A 202 -19.23 27.63 23.69
CA THR A 202 -20.59 27.94 23.24
C THR A 202 -21.60 27.87 24.38
N GLU A 203 -21.52 26.86 25.26
CA GLU A 203 -22.36 26.75 26.46
C GLU A 203 -22.21 27.98 27.38
N LYS A 204 -20.97 28.42 27.61
CA LYS A 204 -20.69 29.65 28.38
C LYS A 204 -21.33 30.88 27.74
N ARG A 205 -21.15 31.06 26.42
CA ARG A 205 -21.76 32.20 25.71
C ARG A 205 -23.29 32.17 25.75
N ILE A 206 -23.90 31.00 25.61
CA ILE A 206 -25.36 30.86 25.72
C ILE A 206 -25.81 31.28 27.13
N SER A 207 -25.12 30.80 28.17
CA SER A 207 -25.43 31.16 29.56
C SER A 207 -25.32 32.66 29.80
N GLU A 208 -24.26 33.31 29.29
CA GLU A 208 -24.09 34.77 29.39
C GLU A 208 -25.21 35.55 28.67
N ILE A 209 -25.65 35.08 27.50
CA ILE A 209 -26.76 35.67 26.75
C ILE A 209 -28.07 35.50 27.52
N GLU A 210 -28.31 34.32 28.10
CA GLU A 210 -29.51 34.03 28.89
C GLU A 210 -29.57 34.89 30.16
N ASP A 211 -28.44 35.03 30.88
CA ASP A 211 -28.34 35.90 32.05
C ASP A 211 -28.59 37.37 31.68
N ALA A 212 -28.01 37.85 30.58
CA ALA A 212 -28.22 39.20 30.09
C ALA A 212 -29.69 39.42 29.68
N ALA A 213 -30.30 38.46 29.01
CA ALA A 213 -31.71 38.50 28.61
C ALA A 213 -32.65 38.50 29.83
N PHE A 214 -32.34 37.68 30.85
CA PHE A 214 -33.10 37.63 32.10
C PHE A 214 -33.01 38.95 32.86
N LEU A 215 -31.80 39.51 33.01
CA LEU A 215 -31.61 40.82 33.65
C LEU A 215 -32.35 41.94 32.91
N ALA A 216 -32.31 41.94 31.57
CA ALA A 216 -33.05 42.91 30.76
C ALA A 216 -34.57 42.77 30.95
N ARG A 217 -35.07 41.54 31.02
CA ARG A 217 -36.50 41.23 31.23
C ARG A 217 -36.99 41.67 32.61
N GLU A 218 -36.25 41.36 33.66
CA GLU A 218 -36.61 41.74 35.03
C GLU A 218 -36.57 43.26 35.23
N LYS A 219 -35.58 43.95 34.65
CA LYS A 219 -35.54 45.43 34.65
C LYS A 219 -36.75 46.03 33.94
N ALA A 220 -37.07 45.57 32.72
CA ALA A 220 -38.22 46.06 31.97
C ALA A 220 -39.54 45.84 32.74
N ARG A 221 -39.67 44.71 33.45
CA ARG A 221 -40.83 44.43 34.30
C ARG A 221 -40.89 45.38 35.50
N ALA A 222 -39.80 45.56 36.22
CA ALA A 222 -39.72 46.48 37.35
C ALA A 222 -40.01 47.93 36.93
N ASP A 223 -39.49 48.36 35.78
CA ASP A 223 -39.75 49.69 35.21
C ASP A 223 -41.21 49.87 34.82
N ALA A 224 -41.85 48.85 34.24
CA ALA A 224 -43.28 48.86 33.92
C ALA A 224 -44.15 48.91 35.19
N GLU A 225 -43.82 48.13 36.22
CA GLU A 225 -44.50 48.15 37.52
C GLU A 225 -44.34 49.51 38.22
N CYS A 226 -43.14 50.10 38.17
CA CYS A 226 -42.88 51.44 38.70
C CYS A 226 -43.69 52.51 37.95
N TYR A 227 -43.68 52.47 36.61
CA TYR A 227 -44.43 53.42 35.77
C TYR A 227 -45.93 53.34 36.02
N THR A 228 -46.49 52.12 36.08
CA THR A 228 -47.91 51.92 36.39
C THR A 228 -48.26 52.41 37.79
N ALA A 229 -47.46 52.10 38.81
CA ALA A 229 -47.66 52.60 40.17
C ALA A 229 -47.60 54.12 40.26
N MET A 230 -46.64 54.76 39.58
CA MET A 230 -46.54 56.22 39.48
C MET A 230 -47.79 56.83 38.85
N LYS A 231 -48.27 56.28 37.73
CA LYS A 231 -49.48 56.76 37.04
C LYS A 231 -50.73 56.59 37.88
N VAL A 232 -50.85 55.47 38.62
CA VAL A 232 -51.93 55.25 39.58
C VAL A 232 -51.86 56.26 40.72
N ALA A 233 -50.67 56.53 41.27
CA ALA A 233 -50.50 57.53 42.33
C ALA A 233 -50.86 58.95 41.85
N GLU A 234 -50.45 59.33 40.64
CA GLU A 234 -50.85 60.60 40.00
C GLU A 234 -52.38 60.68 39.80
N ALA A 235 -53.00 59.61 39.28
CA ALA A 235 -54.45 59.55 39.10
C ALA A 235 -55.20 59.63 40.44
N ASN A 236 -54.67 59.00 41.49
CA ASN A 236 -55.25 59.05 42.82
C ASN A 236 -55.16 60.45 43.44
N LYS A 237 -54.08 61.21 43.16
CA LYS A 237 -54.00 62.63 43.58
C LYS A 237 -55.13 63.46 42.98
N LEU A 238 -55.47 63.25 41.70
CA LEU A 238 -56.58 63.95 41.03
C LEU A 238 -57.95 63.52 41.55
N LYS A 239 -58.10 62.27 41.98
CA LYS A 239 -59.35 61.73 42.56
C LYS A 239 -59.63 62.22 43.99
N LEU A 240 -58.69 62.92 44.65
CA LEU A 240 -58.87 63.49 45.99
C LEU A 240 -59.74 64.75 45.98
N THR A 241 -60.95 64.67 45.43
CA THR A 241 -61.98 65.69 45.62
C THR A 241 -62.91 65.28 46.77
N PRO A 242 -63.39 66.23 47.59
CA PRO A 242 -64.25 65.92 48.74
C PRO A 242 -65.53 65.17 48.31
N GLU A 243 -66.06 65.50 47.14
CA GLU A 243 -67.25 64.88 46.53
C GLU A 243 -67.00 63.41 46.16
N TYR A 244 -65.84 63.10 45.56
CA TYR A 244 -65.51 61.73 45.18
C TYR A 244 -65.23 60.85 46.39
N LEU A 245 -64.57 61.39 47.43
CA LEU A 245 -64.35 60.66 48.69
C LEU A 245 -65.66 60.35 49.41
N GLN A 246 -66.63 61.27 49.40
CA GLN A 246 -67.98 61.01 49.93
C GLN A 246 -68.69 59.91 49.12
N LEU A 247 -68.66 59.99 47.79
CA LEU A 247 -69.25 58.97 46.92
C LEU A 247 -68.60 57.59 47.16
N MET A 248 -67.27 57.54 47.28
CA MET A 248 -66.55 56.30 47.59
C MET A 248 -66.86 55.79 49.00
N LYS A 249 -67.00 56.67 50.00
CA LYS A 249 -67.45 56.31 51.36
C LYS A 249 -68.84 55.68 51.32
N TYR A 250 -69.80 56.28 50.62
CA TYR A 250 -71.14 55.72 50.47
C TYR A 250 -71.15 54.40 49.70
N LYS A 251 -70.35 54.26 48.63
CA LYS A 251 -70.18 52.99 47.91
C LYS A 251 -69.60 51.88 48.79
N ALA A 252 -68.58 52.20 49.59
CA ALA A 252 -67.98 51.24 50.53
C ALA A 252 -68.96 50.86 51.65
N ILE A 253 -69.74 51.81 52.17
CA ILE A 253 -70.81 51.55 53.14
C ILE A 253 -71.88 50.65 52.52
N ALA A 254 -72.32 50.91 51.29
CA ALA A 254 -73.33 50.11 50.59
C ALA A 254 -72.86 48.69 50.27
N ALA A 255 -71.57 48.49 49.95
CA ALA A 255 -71.01 47.17 49.71
C ALA A 255 -70.78 46.37 51.01
N ASN A 256 -70.43 47.05 52.11
CA ASN A 256 -70.12 46.42 53.40
C ASN A 256 -71.31 46.35 54.36
N SER A 257 -72.47 46.92 54.02
CA SER A 257 -73.66 46.88 54.86
C SER A 257 -74.25 45.46 54.93
N LYS A 258 -73.83 44.70 55.95
CA LYS A 258 -74.64 43.59 56.49
C LYS A 258 -75.71 44.20 57.38
N ILE A 259 -76.98 43.99 57.03
CA ILE A 259 -78.13 44.58 57.72
C ILE A 259 -78.34 43.81 59.04
N TYR A 260 -78.23 44.48 60.19
CA TYR A 260 -78.55 43.91 61.52
C TYR A 260 -79.79 44.63 62.09
N PHE A 261 -80.80 43.89 62.55
CA PHE A 261 -82.04 44.42 63.15
C PHE A 261 -82.11 44.08 64.65
N GLY A 262 -82.22 45.07 65.53
CA GLY A 262 -82.32 44.90 67.00
C GLY A 262 -82.50 46.24 67.73
N LYS A 263 -83.05 46.23 68.95
CA LYS A 263 -83.54 47.43 69.68
C LYS A 263 -82.47 48.43 70.16
N ASP A 264 -81.18 48.15 70.01
CA ASP A 264 -80.07 49.08 70.27
C ASP A 264 -79.02 48.98 69.16
N ILE A 265 -78.99 49.97 68.24
CA ILE A 265 -78.00 50.06 67.15
C ILE A 265 -76.83 50.94 67.63
N PRO A 266 -75.58 50.46 67.67
CA PRO A 266 -74.43 51.28 68.05
C PRO A 266 -74.16 52.38 67.01
N ASN A 267 -73.98 53.62 67.48
CA ASN A 267 -73.48 54.75 66.68
C ASN A 267 -72.02 54.47 66.24
N MET A 268 -71.82 53.69 65.18
CA MET A 268 -70.50 53.44 64.57
C MET A 268 -70.23 54.29 63.31
N PHE A 269 -71.11 55.25 62.98
CA PHE A 269 -71.01 56.06 61.75
C PHE A 269 -71.18 57.57 61.92
N MET A 270 -71.16 58.10 63.15
CA MET A 270 -71.17 59.55 63.42
C MET A 270 -69.88 59.94 64.14
N ASP A 271 -69.00 60.62 63.39
CA ASP A 271 -67.86 61.45 63.77
C ASP A 271 -67.00 61.06 64.99
N TYR A 272 -65.81 60.51 64.71
CA TYR A 272 -64.66 60.58 65.62
C TYR A 272 -63.62 61.57 65.06
N ALA A 273 -63.88 62.85 65.27
CA ALA A 273 -62.83 63.84 65.35
C ALA A 273 -62.08 63.60 66.66
N GLY A 274 -60.86 63.07 66.58
CA GLY A 274 -59.87 63.05 67.67
C GLY A 274 -60.02 61.97 68.75
N SER A 275 -59.20 60.92 68.69
CA SER A 275 -58.40 60.42 69.82
C SER A 275 -57.51 59.26 69.38
N GLN A 276 -56.39 59.15 70.08
CA GLN A 276 -55.18 58.36 69.82
C GLN A 276 -55.39 56.85 69.99
N THR A 277 -54.48 56.02 69.44
CA THR A 277 -53.55 55.20 70.26
C THR A 277 -52.63 54.30 69.43
N LYS A 278 -51.46 54.09 70.01
CA LYS A 278 -50.33 53.28 69.58
C LYS A 278 -50.68 51.78 69.58
N PHE A 279 -50.23 51.09 68.54
CA PHE A 279 -49.85 49.67 68.49
C PHE A 279 -48.84 49.57 67.33
N ALA A 280 -47.71 48.88 67.37
CA ALA A 280 -46.86 48.33 68.39
C ALA A 280 -45.53 48.07 67.65
N GLU A 281 -44.39 48.25 68.32
CA GLU A 281 -43.09 47.79 67.83
C GLU A 281 -43.08 46.29 67.60
N GLY A 282 -42.34 45.82 66.59
CA GLY A 282 -41.92 44.41 66.53
C GLY A 282 -41.73 43.84 65.13
N LEU A 283 -40.65 44.22 64.45
CA LEU A 283 -39.70 43.28 63.84
C LEU A 283 -38.52 44.07 63.24
N ARG A 284 -37.48 44.30 64.05
CA ARG A 284 -36.12 44.43 63.54
C ARG A 284 -35.51 43.04 63.52
N VAL A 285 -35.19 42.52 62.34
CA VAL A 285 -33.93 41.80 62.17
C VAL A 285 -33.19 42.49 61.04
N CYS A 286 -32.17 43.23 61.45
CA CYS A 286 -31.10 43.68 60.59
C CYS A 286 -30.20 42.47 60.35
N LEU A 287 -30.28 41.86 59.17
CA LEU A 287 -29.20 41.00 58.65
C LEU A 287 -28.61 41.68 57.43
N LYS A 288 -27.50 42.34 57.74
CA LYS A 288 -26.58 43.02 56.87
C LYS A 288 -25.85 41.93 56.07
N VAL A 289 -26.01 41.88 54.75
CA VAL A 289 -24.98 41.33 53.87
C VAL A 289 -24.75 42.34 52.75
N ARG A 290 -23.60 43.00 52.85
CA ARG A 290 -23.05 43.84 51.79
C ARG A 290 -22.62 42.95 50.64
N THR A 291 -23.00 43.37 49.45
CA THR A 291 -22.28 43.18 48.20
C THR A 291 -20.84 43.70 48.29
N LEU A 292 -19.86 42.97 47.77
CA LEU A 292 -19.15 43.32 46.53
C LEU A 292 -18.00 42.35 46.21
N SER A 293 -17.93 42.08 44.91
CA SER A 293 -16.97 41.39 44.05
C SER A 293 -15.51 41.85 44.11
N GLN A 294 -14.56 40.93 43.86
CA GLN A 294 -13.56 40.88 42.74
C GLN A 294 -12.34 40.01 43.14
N VAL A 295 -12.08 38.87 42.48
CA VAL A 295 -11.29 38.62 41.22
C VAL A 295 -9.78 38.40 41.47
N ALA A 296 -9.24 37.43 40.71
CA ALA A 296 -7.86 36.91 40.59
C ALA A 296 -7.53 35.79 41.61
N GLY A 297 -7.13 34.57 41.25
CA GLY A 297 -6.54 34.04 40.02
C GLY A 297 -5.31 33.22 40.43
N TYR A 298 -5.24 31.95 40.02
CA TYR A 298 -4.07 31.07 39.79
C TYR A 298 -4.19 29.61 40.29
N CYS A 299 -4.04 28.71 39.30
CA CYS A 299 -3.75 27.27 39.19
C CYS A 299 -3.81 26.29 40.38
N PRO A 300 -4.40 25.09 40.16
CA PRO A 300 -4.11 23.88 40.90
C PRO A 300 -3.06 23.01 40.18
N PHE A 301 -1.88 22.82 40.77
CA PHE A 301 -1.02 21.66 40.49
C PHE A 301 0.01 21.49 41.62
N CYS A 302 -0.23 20.52 42.51
CA CYS A 302 0.76 19.56 43.00
C CYS A 302 0.16 18.75 44.15
N GLY A 303 0.11 17.44 43.97
CA GLY A 303 -0.22 16.49 45.02
C GLY A 303 0.79 16.55 46.15
N ALA A 304 0.27 16.55 47.37
CA ALA A 304 1.02 16.19 48.56
C ALA A 304 0.36 14.95 49.16
N LEU A 305 1.12 13.86 49.09
CA LEU A 305 0.98 12.66 49.90
C LEU A 305 0.80 13.00 51.39
N GLY A 306 -0.04 12.23 52.08
CA GLY A 306 -0.02 12.22 53.54
C GLY A 306 -1.19 11.54 54.23
N ARG A 307 -1.25 10.19 54.19
CA ARG A 307 -1.20 9.30 55.38
C ARG A 307 -1.85 7.94 55.14
N SER A 308 -1.28 6.96 55.84
CA SER A 308 -1.73 5.61 56.18
C SER A 308 -1.89 4.58 55.05
N ASN A 309 -0.81 3.83 54.78
CA ASN A 309 -0.78 2.42 55.20
C ASN A 309 0.64 1.86 55.12
N SER A 310 1.11 1.43 56.29
CA SER A 310 2.36 0.73 56.54
C SER A 310 2.26 -0.74 56.12
N LEU A 311 3.04 -1.15 55.12
CA LEU A 311 3.45 -2.53 54.92
C LEU A 311 4.95 -2.57 54.69
N CYS A 312 5.66 -3.14 55.66
CA CYS A 312 7.09 -3.37 55.66
C CYS A 312 7.48 -4.43 54.62
N LEU A 313 8.53 -4.13 53.85
CA LEU A 313 9.34 -5.14 53.16
C LEU A 313 10.79 -4.99 53.65
N CYS A 314 11.25 -6.00 54.38
CA CYS A 314 12.66 -6.21 54.70
C CYS A 314 13.38 -6.78 53.47
N SER A 315 14.50 -6.17 53.16
CA SER A 315 15.52 -6.60 52.21
C SER A 315 16.24 -7.88 52.68
N ARG A 316 16.41 -8.85 51.79
CA ARG A 316 17.49 -9.85 51.86
C ARG A 316 18.12 -10.02 50.48
N SER A 317 19.38 -9.61 50.42
CA SER A 317 20.38 -9.91 49.41
C SER A 317 20.82 -11.38 49.49
N VAL A 318 21.08 -11.98 48.33
CA VAL A 318 21.76 -13.28 48.19
C VAL A 318 22.90 -13.08 47.19
N PRO A 319 24.14 -13.45 47.52
CA PRO A 319 25.12 -13.93 46.56
C PRO A 319 25.36 -15.43 46.79
N SER A 320 25.47 -16.20 45.72
CA SER A 320 25.91 -17.60 45.76
C SER A 320 27.03 -17.79 44.75
N ALA A 321 28.23 -18.04 45.29
CA ALA A 321 29.36 -18.67 44.61
C ALA A 321 29.47 -20.09 45.16
N GLY A 322 29.78 -21.06 44.28
CA GLY A 322 29.73 -22.49 44.56
C GLY A 322 30.95 -23.09 45.25
N CYS A 323 30.82 -24.39 45.58
CA CYS A 323 31.88 -25.40 45.61
C CYS A 323 31.26 -26.77 45.92
N SER A 324 31.24 -27.66 44.91
CA SER A 324 31.36 -29.13 44.97
C SER A 324 31.49 -29.61 43.54
#